data_AF-A0A519KKP3-F1
#
_entry.id   AF-A0A519KKP3-F1
#
_cell.length_a   1.000
_cell.length_b   1.000
_cell.length_c   1.000
_cell.angle_alpha   90.00
_cell.angle_beta   90.00
_cell.angle_gamma   90.00
#
_symmetry.space_group_name_H-M   'P 1'
#
loop_
_entity.id
_entity.type
_entity.pdbx_description
1 polymer ?
#
loop_
_entity_poly.entity_id
_entity_poly.type
_entity_poly.pdbx_seq_one_letter_code
_entity_poly.pdbx_strand_id
1 'polypeptide(L)'
;MILKKADNIYSEIEFYPVKKDGEKYYVELHSNIANGFPSPAEDFAGKRISLDEKFLSKPEATFIGKAKGMSNYPYIMPGDYLVIRSDLEAKDGDLAIVYLAGEG
;
A
#
# COMPACT_ATOMS: atom_id res chain seq x y z
N MET A 1 -9.89 11.91 -8.86
CA MET A 1 -9.08 11.08 -9.78
C MET A 1 -7.90 11.88 -10.32
N ILE A 2 -6.67 11.58 -9.89
CA ILE A 2 -5.46 12.13 -10.54
C ILE A 2 -5.02 11.14 -11.61
N LEU A 3 -5.47 11.35 -12.86
CA LEU A 3 -4.91 10.64 -14.01
C LEU A 3 -3.61 11.35 -14.40
N LYS A 4 -2.46 10.72 -14.15
CA LYS A 4 -1.22 11.19 -14.76
C LYS A 4 -0.71 10.17 -15.76
N LYS A 5 -0.57 10.65 -17.00
CA LYS A 5 0.24 10.03 -18.04
C LYS A 5 1.68 10.02 -17.56
N ALA A 6 2.16 8.88 -17.07
CA ALA A 6 3.58 8.64 -16.98
C ALA A 6 4.02 8.11 -18.35
N ASP A 7 4.88 8.84 -19.05
CA ASP A 7 5.51 8.32 -20.28
C ASP A 7 6.27 7.01 -19.99
N ASN A 8 6.71 6.84 -18.73
CA ASN A 8 7.22 5.59 -18.19
C ASN A 8 7.00 5.51 -16.66
N ILE A 9 6.07 4.67 -16.19
CA ILE A 9 5.79 4.51 -14.74
C ILE A 9 7.03 4.04 -13.93
N TYR A 10 7.97 3.35 -14.57
CA TYR A 10 9.18 2.84 -13.94
C TYR A 10 10.21 3.94 -13.59
N SER A 11 10.06 5.17 -14.12
CA SER A 11 10.89 6.31 -13.67
C SER A 11 10.40 6.88 -12.32
N GLU A 12 9.11 6.73 -12.02
CA GLU A 12 8.47 7.33 -10.84
C GLU A 12 8.35 6.35 -9.67
N ILE A 13 8.26 5.05 -9.95
CA ILE A 13 8.04 4.00 -8.96
C ILE A 13 9.03 2.85 -9.19
N GLU A 14 9.72 2.46 -8.11
CA GLU A 14 10.51 1.23 -8.07
C GLU A 14 9.66 0.08 -7.55
N PHE A 15 9.34 -0.89 -8.39
CA PHE A 15 8.53 -2.04 -7.98
C PHE A 15 9.34 -3.12 -7.26
N TYR A 16 8.76 -3.67 -6.19
CA TYR A 16 9.30 -4.79 -5.44
C TYR A 16 8.46 -6.05 -5.65
N PRO A 17 9.10 -7.22 -5.86
CA PRO A 17 8.38 -8.48 -5.99
C PRO A 17 7.77 -8.88 -4.65
N VAL A 18 6.50 -9.29 -4.68
CA VAL A 18 5.83 -9.90 -3.52
C VAL A 18 6.24 -11.37 -3.44
N LYS A 19 6.90 -11.76 -2.35
CA LYS A 19 7.24 -13.16 -2.04
C LYS A 19 6.16 -13.78 -1.16
N LYS A 20 5.86 -15.07 -1.38
CA LYS A 20 4.77 -15.79 -0.69
C LYS A 20 5.25 -16.82 0.33
N ASP A 21 6.55 -17.00 0.47
CA ASP A 21 7.23 -18.03 1.26
C ASP A 21 7.69 -17.55 2.65
N GLY A 22 7.26 -16.35 3.06
CA GLY A 22 7.62 -15.75 4.36
C GLY A 22 6.62 -16.05 5.48
N GLU A 23 7.09 -15.92 6.73
CA GLU A 23 6.23 -15.91 7.91
C GLU A 23 5.43 -14.60 7.99
N LYS A 24 4.18 -14.70 8.42
CA LYS A 24 3.31 -13.53 8.69
C LYS A 24 3.50 -13.06 10.11
N TYR A 25 3.60 -11.75 10.29
CA TYR A 25 3.61 -11.12 11.61
C TYR A 25 2.23 -10.63 11.99
N TYR A 26 1.89 -10.79 13.27
CA TYR A 26 0.64 -10.33 13.85
C TYR A 26 0.93 -9.31 14.95
N VAL A 27 0.16 -8.23 14.94
CA VAL A 27 0.14 -7.23 16.00
C VAL A 27 -1.20 -7.31 16.69
N GLU A 28 -1.20 -7.23 18.01
CA GLU A 28 -2.42 -7.21 18.80
C GLU A 28 -3.10 -5.84 18.69
N LEU A 29 -4.40 -5.83 18.43
CA LEU A 29 -5.17 -4.58 18.40
C LEU A 29 -5.60 -4.22 19.82
N HIS A 30 -5.04 -3.14 20.34
CA HIS A 30 -5.47 -2.55 21.59
C HIS A 30 -6.69 -1.67 21.34
N SER A 31 -7.82 -2.03 21.93
CA SER A 31 -8.97 -1.14 21.98
C SER A 31 -8.68 -0.05 23.02
N ASN A 32 -8.73 1.22 22.61
CA ASN A 32 -8.37 2.42 23.38
C ASN A 32 -6.87 2.76 23.55
N ILE A 33 -6.10 2.76 22.46
CA ILE A 33 -4.89 3.61 22.42
C ILE A 33 -5.30 5.04 22.04
N ALA A 34 -5.66 5.83 23.04
CA ALA A 34 -5.55 7.29 22.93
C ALA A 34 -4.09 7.65 23.26
N ASN A 35 -3.23 7.67 22.23
CA ASN A 35 -1.89 8.27 22.25
C ASN A 35 -0.83 7.65 23.22
N GLY A 36 -0.87 6.34 23.52
CA GLY A 36 0.12 5.67 24.38
C GLY A 36 0.58 4.30 23.87
N PHE A 37 1.82 3.89 24.20
CA PHE A 37 2.29 2.53 23.93
C PHE A 37 1.59 1.56 24.90
N PRO A 38 1.03 0.45 24.42
CA PRO A 38 0.34 -0.51 25.27
C PRO A 38 1.32 -1.17 26.25
N SER A 39 0.86 -1.39 27.48
CA SER A 39 1.65 -2.08 28.50
C SER A 39 1.79 -3.57 28.14
N PRO A 40 3.00 -4.18 28.21
CA PRO A 40 3.22 -5.59 27.84
C PRO A 40 2.48 -6.64 28.68
N ALA A 41 1.91 -6.26 29.82
CA ALA A 41 1.33 -7.18 30.81
C ALA A 41 -0.20 -7.29 30.75
N GLU A 42 -0.83 -6.59 29.82
CA GLU A 42 -2.28 -6.60 29.64
C GLU A 42 -2.65 -7.68 28.62
N ASP A 43 -2.86 -8.89 29.16
CA ASP A 43 -3.24 -10.09 28.41
C ASP A 43 -4.67 -9.91 27.88
N PHE A 44 -4.80 -9.25 26.74
CA PHE A 44 -6.07 -9.09 26.05
C PHE A 44 -6.20 -10.18 25.01
N ALA A 45 -7.27 -10.97 25.12
CA ALA A 45 -7.79 -11.83 24.06
C ALA A 45 -8.37 -10.98 22.90
N GLY A 46 -7.57 -10.02 22.42
CA GLY A 46 -7.92 -9.01 21.43
C GLY A 46 -7.83 -9.55 20.02
N LYS A 47 -8.52 -8.87 19.11
CA LYS A 47 -8.37 -9.09 17.68
C LYS A 47 -6.91 -8.85 17.29
N ARG A 48 -6.34 -9.70 16.44
CA ARG A 48 -5.01 -9.51 15.85
C ARG A 48 -5.13 -8.98 14.44
N ILE A 49 -4.11 -8.26 14.00
CA ILE A 49 -3.99 -7.79 12.62
C ILE A 49 -2.62 -8.16 12.05
N SER A 50 -2.60 -8.64 10.81
CA SER A 50 -1.39 -8.82 10.02
C SER A 50 -1.43 -7.87 8.84
N LEU A 51 -0.32 -7.19 8.55
CA LEU A 51 -0.21 -6.34 7.37
C LEU A 51 -0.28 -7.19 6.08
N ASP A 52 0.28 -8.40 6.10
CA ASP A 52 0.20 -9.34 4.99
C ASP A 52 -1.26 -9.70 4.71
N GLU A 53 -2.04 -10.01 5.74
CA GLU A 53 -3.44 -10.36 5.56
C GLU A 53 -4.31 -9.17 5.16
N LYS A 54 -3.97 -7.98 5.66
CA LYS A 54 -4.71 -6.75 5.35
C LYS A 54 -4.45 -6.28 3.92
N PHE A 55 -3.19 -6.25 3.50
CA PHE A 55 -2.76 -5.57 2.28
C PHE A 55 -2.34 -6.51 1.17
N LEU A 56 -1.81 -7.70 1.51
CA LEU A 56 -1.27 -8.68 0.57
C LEU A 56 -2.18 -9.92 0.39
N SER A 57 -3.46 -9.81 0.71
CA SER A 57 -4.44 -10.92 0.60
C SER A 57 -4.66 -11.44 -0.82
N LYS A 58 -4.34 -10.65 -1.85
CA LYS A 58 -4.38 -11.02 -3.27
C LYS A 58 -3.06 -10.66 -3.94
N PRO A 59 -1.97 -11.40 -3.69
CA PRO A 59 -0.63 -11.03 -4.13
C PRO A 59 -0.50 -10.97 -5.67
N GLU A 60 -1.32 -11.71 -6.41
CA GLU A 60 -1.40 -11.66 -7.88
C GLU A 60 -1.99 -10.34 -8.43
N ALA A 61 -2.72 -9.60 -7.60
CA ALA A 61 -3.31 -8.30 -7.94
C ALA A 61 -2.79 -7.17 -7.02
N THR A 62 -1.66 -7.41 -6.34
CA THR A 62 -1.03 -6.45 -5.44
C THR A 62 0.40 -6.20 -5.86
N PHE A 63 0.74 -4.94 -6.07
CA PHE A 63 2.08 -4.49 -6.40
C PHE A 63 2.62 -3.66 -5.26
N ILE A 64 3.88 -3.87 -4.90
CA ILE A 64 4.59 -3.03 -3.96
C ILE A 64 5.53 -2.12 -4.75
N GLY A 65 5.53 -0.84 -4.41
CA GLY A 65 6.41 0.13 -5.04
C GLY A 65 7.03 1.09 -4.03
N LYS A 66 8.19 1.65 -4.35
CA LYS A 66 8.76 2.80 -3.66
C LYS A 66 8.73 4.01 -4.57
N ALA A 67 8.13 5.09 -4.09
CA ALA A 67 8.09 6.34 -4.83
C ALA A 67 9.49 6.95 -4.96
N LYS A 68 9.84 7.38 -6.17
CA LYS A 68 11.10 8.04 -6.52
C LYS A 68 10.92 9.51 -6.87
N GLY A 69 9.85 9.83 -7.59
CA GLY A 69 9.58 11.18 -8.05
C GLY A 69 8.67 11.98 -7.12
N MET A 70 8.65 13.30 -7.32
CA MET A 70 7.77 14.25 -6.63
C MET A 70 6.46 14.50 -7.40
N SER A 71 6.21 13.72 -8.47
CA SER A 71 5.16 13.99 -9.47
C SER A 71 3.72 13.96 -8.91
N ASN A 72 3.55 13.37 -7.72
CA ASN A 72 2.29 13.15 -7.01
C ASN A 72 2.21 13.90 -5.67
N TYR A 73 3.03 14.93 -5.47
CA TYR A 73 2.95 15.82 -4.32
C TYR A 73 1.54 16.48 -4.23
N PRO A 74 0.95 16.62 -3.03
CA PRO A 74 1.49 16.29 -1.71
C PRO A 74 1.17 14.87 -1.20
N TYR A 75 0.57 14.02 -2.03
CA TYR A 75 0.00 12.74 -1.59
C TYR A 75 1.02 11.60 -1.53
N ILE A 76 1.94 11.55 -2.48
CA ILE A 76 3.04 10.59 -2.52
C ILE A 76 4.34 11.35 -2.62
N MET A 77 5.23 11.08 -1.68
CA MET A 77 6.57 11.66 -1.59
C MET A 77 7.65 10.61 -1.87
N PRO A 78 8.82 11.01 -2.38
CA PRO A 78 9.97 10.13 -2.54
C PRO A 78 10.30 9.43 -1.23
N GLY A 79 10.46 8.11 -1.30
CA GLY A 79 10.70 7.28 -0.13
C GLY A 79 9.46 6.54 0.39
N ASP A 80 8.25 6.99 0.03
CA ASP A 80 7.02 6.31 0.44
C ASP A 80 6.93 4.91 -0.16
N TYR A 81 6.48 3.97 0.66
CA TYR A 81 6.13 2.61 0.24
C TYR A 81 4.65 2.55 -0.10
N LEU A 82 4.37 2.07 -1.31
CA LEU A 82 3.04 2.01 -1.90
C LEU A 82 2.57 0.56 -1.96
N VAL A 83 1.34 0.33 -1.52
CA VAL A 83 0.57 -0.88 -1.83
C VAL A 83 -0.43 -0.52 -2.92
N ILE A 84 -0.25 -1.09 -4.11
CA ILE A 84 -1.05 -0.78 -5.29
C ILE A 84 -1.91 -1.99 -5.62
N ARG A 85 -3.23 -1.79 -5.75
CA ARG A 85 -4.20 -2.85 -6.04
C ARG A 85 -4.73 -2.70 -7.46
N SER A 86 -4.59 -3.74 -8.28
CA SER A 86 -5.10 -3.76 -9.67
C SER A 86 -6.48 -4.41 -9.78
N ASP A 87 -6.99 -5.05 -8.72
CA ASP A 87 -8.31 -5.67 -8.69
C ASP A 87 -9.43 -4.72 -8.28
N LEU A 88 -9.11 -3.46 -7.99
CA LEU A 88 -10.06 -2.44 -7.58
C LEU A 88 -10.37 -1.50 -8.74
N GLU A 89 -11.66 -1.20 -8.91
CA GLU A 89 -12.11 -0.17 -9.84
C GLU A 89 -11.91 1.21 -9.20
N ALA A 90 -11.20 2.09 -9.91
CA ALA A 90 -10.94 3.45 -9.45
C ALA A 90 -12.22 4.29 -9.44
N LYS A 91 -12.44 5.03 -8.37
CA LYS A 91 -13.60 5.94 -8.22
C LYS A 91 -13.16 7.39 -8.25
N ASP A 92 -14.13 8.29 -8.36
CA ASP A 92 -13.83 9.71 -8.24
C ASP A 92 -13.19 10.02 -6.87
N GLY A 93 -12.23 10.94 -6.87
CA GLY A 93 -11.38 11.21 -5.71
C GLY A 93 -10.19 10.26 -5.51
N ASP A 94 -10.15 9.08 -6.13
CA ASP A 94 -9.05 8.13 -5.92
C ASP A 94 -7.75 8.57 -6.59
N LEU A 95 -6.63 8.11 -6.02
CA LEU A 95 -5.32 8.14 -6.66
C LEU A 95 -5.10 6.80 -7.37
N ALA A 96 -5.08 6.82 -8.70
CA ALA A 96 -4.99 5.61 -9.52
C ALA A 96 -3.80 5.70 -10.47
N ILE A 97 -3.13 4.56 -10.67
CA ILE A 97 -2.15 4.41 -11.74
C ILE A 97 -2.91 3.91 -12.97
N VAL A 98 -2.85 4.67 -14.05
CA VAL A 98 -3.49 4.33 -15.31
C VAL A 98 -2.47 4.26 -16.42
N TYR A 99 -2.65 3.30 -17.32
CA TYR A 99 -1.98 3.29 -18.60
C TYR A 99 -2.98 3.75 -19.66
N LEU A 100 -2.72 4.90 -20.27
CA LEU A 100 -3.45 5.34 -21.45
C LEU A 100 -2.72 4.75 -22.65
N ALA A 101 -3.28 3.69 -23.23
CA ALA A 101 -2.84 3.24 -24.55
C ALA A 101 -3.05 4.42 -25.52
N GLY A 102 -1.95 4.96 -26.05
CA GLY A 102 -2.03 6.03 -27.04
C GLY A 102 -2.79 5.53 -28.26
N GLU A 103 -3.72 6.36 -28.76
CA GLU A 103 -4.14 6.25 -30.15
C GLU A 103 -2.88 6.29 -31.01
N GLY A 104 -2.76 5.31 -31.91
CA GLY A 104 -1.67 5.23 -32.88
C GLY A 104 -1.68 6.38 -33.87
#